data_AF-A0A7J5ZDE7-F1
#
_entry.id   AF-A0A7J5ZDE7-F1
#
_cell.length_a   1.000
_cell.length_b   1.000
_cell.length_c   1.000
_cell.angle_alpha   90.00
_cell.angle_beta   90.00
_cell.angle_gamma   90.00
#
_symmetry.space_group_name_H-M   'P 1'
#
loop_
_entity.id
_entity.type
_entity.pdbx_description
1 polymer ?
#
loop_
_entity_poly.entity_id
_entity_poly.type
_entity_poly.pdbx_seq_one_letter_code
_entity_poly.pdbx_strand_id
1 'polypeptide(L)'
;MDGYDKLKPCGIAINGCIDGFSRYVLWMEAYTTNSDPKVVASYFIKTVSGIEDSCRQGTENVSVEEMQMFLRRNHPDSFAGERSFLYGRSKANQRIEGWWGILRKQSAQFWMNLFQTLQEDGHFTGDFLDKSQFCYLNLVQDELDEVVSGPGIPTKSDQDQLMTQHLVGQ
;
A
#
# COMPACT_ATOMS: atom_id res chain seq x y z
N MET A 1 2.96 6.49 -1.58
CA MET A 1 2.30 5.79 -0.47
C MET A 1 1.19 6.66 0.07
N ASP A 2 0.06 6.06 0.45
CA ASP A 2 -1.09 6.75 1.05
C ASP A 2 -1.94 5.77 1.86
N GLY A 3 -2.78 6.31 2.74
CA GLY A 3 -3.71 5.54 3.57
C GLY A 3 -5.15 5.62 3.06
N TYR A 4 -5.88 4.51 3.12
CA TYR A 4 -7.30 4.45 2.84
C TYR A 4 -8.11 4.18 4.12
N ASP A 5 -8.84 5.20 4.54
CA ASP A 5 -9.42 5.29 5.88
C ASP A 5 -10.90 4.91 5.96
N LYS A 6 -11.53 4.52 4.85
CA LYS A 6 -13.00 4.34 4.82
C LYS A 6 -13.49 3.16 5.66
N LEU A 7 -12.61 2.19 5.96
CA LEU A 7 -12.91 1.05 6.83
C LEU A 7 -12.41 1.26 8.27
N LYS A 8 -11.75 2.39 8.59
CA LYS A 8 -11.26 2.68 9.95
C LYS A 8 -12.33 2.59 11.04
N PRO A 9 -13.59 3.02 10.83
CA PRO A 9 -14.65 2.83 11.83
C PRO A 9 -14.88 1.36 12.22
N CYS A 10 -14.41 0.43 11.38
CA CYS A 10 -14.52 -1.00 11.59
C CYS A 10 -13.20 -1.61 12.11
N GLY A 11 -12.24 -0.77 12.50
CA GLY A 11 -10.92 -1.20 12.95
C GLY A 11 -9.98 -1.66 11.84
N ILE A 12 -10.31 -1.43 10.56
CA ILE A 12 -9.50 -1.84 9.42
C ILE A 12 -9.00 -0.59 8.68
N ALA A 13 -7.69 -0.45 8.57
CA ALA A 13 -7.05 0.60 7.79
C ALA A 13 -6.25 -0.04 6.66
N ILE A 14 -6.30 0.53 5.46
CA ILE A 14 -5.57 0.00 4.31
C ILE A 14 -4.42 0.96 3.99
N ASN A 15 -3.22 0.43 3.74
CA ASN A 15 -2.07 1.19 3.27
C ASN A 15 -1.68 0.71 1.87
N GLY A 16 -1.41 1.66 0.98
CA GLY A 16 -1.05 1.36 -0.39
C GLY A 16 0.21 2.07 -0.84
N CYS A 17 0.91 1.45 -1.79
CA CYS A 17 1.94 2.10 -2.57
C CYS A 17 1.83 1.78 -4.04
N ILE A 18 2.01 2.82 -4.87
CA ILE A 18 2.03 2.74 -6.32
C ILE A 18 3.32 3.39 -6.79
N ASP A 19 3.99 2.73 -7.73
CA ASP A 19 5.21 3.24 -8.32
C ASP A 19 4.96 4.51 -9.16
N GLY A 20 5.87 5.47 -8.97
CA GLY A 20 5.89 6.78 -9.60
C GLY A 20 6.16 6.73 -11.10
N PHE A 21 6.77 5.67 -11.62
CA PHE A 21 7.14 5.55 -13.03
C PHE A 21 6.23 4.56 -13.78
N SER A 22 6.28 3.29 -13.42
CA SER A 22 5.56 2.15 -14.02
C SER A 22 4.05 2.15 -13.79
N ARG A 23 3.55 2.89 -12.78
CA ARG A 23 2.14 2.87 -12.33
C ARG A 23 1.70 1.57 -11.66
N TYR A 24 2.61 0.63 -11.41
CA TYR A 24 2.26 -0.61 -10.74
C TYR A 24 2.00 -0.42 -9.26
N VAL A 25 1.08 -1.22 -8.74
CA VAL A 25 0.84 -1.34 -7.31
C VAL A 25 1.99 -2.15 -6.72
N LEU A 26 2.76 -1.54 -5.82
CA LEU A 26 3.89 -2.17 -5.15
C LEU A 26 3.44 -2.99 -3.94
N TRP A 27 2.44 -2.49 -3.21
CA TRP A 27 1.73 -3.22 -2.16
C TRP A 27 0.37 -2.58 -1.88
N MET A 28 -0.55 -3.40 -1.35
CA MET A 28 -1.81 -3.00 -0.73
C MET A 28 -2.02 -3.92 0.47
N GLU A 29 -2.00 -3.36 1.67
CA GLU A 29 -2.00 -4.16 2.90
C GLU A 29 -3.04 -3.58 3.87
N ALA A 30 -3.94 -4.43 4.34
CA ALA A 30 -4.91 -4.13 5.38
C ALA A 30 -4.28 -4.38 6.76
N TYR A 31 -4.53 -3.48 7.70
CA TYR A 31 -4.03 -3.60 9.06
C TYR A 31 -5.01 -3.01 10.07
N THR A 32 -4.81 -3.30 11.35
CA THR A 32 -5.61 -2.71 12.44
C THR A 32 -5.23 -1.27 12.77
N THR A 33 -4.05 -0.82 12.32
CA THR A 33 -3.52 0.54 12.50
C THR A 33 -2.77 0.98 11.23
N ASN A 34 -2.98 2.20 10.75
CA ASN A 34 -2.19 2.75 9.63
C ASN A 34 -1.24 3.87 10.02
N SER A 35 -1.12 4.14 11.32
CA SER A 35 -0.33 5.23 11.88
C SER A 35 0.93 4.75 12.61
N ASP A 36 1.17 3.44 12.74
CA ASP A 36 2.45 2.93 13.27
C ASP A 36 3.52 2.91 12.17
N PRO A 37 4.57 3.74 12.27
CA PRO A 37 5.65 3.77 11.29
C PRO A 37 6.35 2.42 11.12
N LYS A 38 6.35 1.55 12.14
CA LYS A 38 6.96 0.20 12.07
C LYS A 38 6.21 -0.73 11.13
N VAL A 39 4.89 -0.59 11.05
CA VAL A 39 4.05 -1.41 10.16
C VAL A 39 4.32 -0.99 8.71
N VAL A 40 4.30 0.32 8.45
CA VAL A 40 4.64 0.88 7.13
C VAL A 40 6.08 0.53 6.73
N ALA A 41 7.01 0.62 7.68
CA ALA A 41 8.40 0.19 7.51
C ALA A 41 8.50 -1.28 7.09
N SER A 42 7.73 -2.16 7.72
CA SER A 42 7.76 -3.59 7.43
C SER A 42 7.29 -3.90 6.00
N TYR A 43 6.24 -3.22 5.51
CA TYR A 43 5.79 -3.33 4.12
C TYR A 43 6.86 -2.81 3.16
N PHE A 44 7.42 -1.65 3.45
CA PHE A 44 8.50 -1.08 2.65
C PHE A 44 9.70 -2.02 2.55
N ILE A 45 10.17 -2.57 3.67
CA ILE A 45 11.28 -3.54 3.68
C ILE A 45 10.90 -4.81 2.92
N LYS A 46 9.70 -5.37 3.12
CA LYS A 46 9.21 -6.57 2.40
C LYS A 46 9.21 -6.36 0.88
N THR A 47 8.86 -5.16 0.42
CA THR A 47 8.85 -4.81 -1.00
C THR A 47 10.27 -4.56 -1.52
N VAL A 48 11.09 -3.76 -0.84
CA VAL A 48 12.46 -3.42 -1.28
C VAL A 48 13.43 -4.59 -1.19
N SER A 49 13.20 -5.53 -0.26
CA SER A 49 13.97 -6.79 -0.21
C SER A 49 13.75 -7.67 -1.44
N GLY A 50 12.70 -7.41 -2.23
CA GLY A 50 12.42 -8.09 -3.50
C GLY A 50 12.56 -7.22 -4.74
N ILE A 51 12.67 -5.88 -4.61
CA ILE A 51 12.65 -4.92 -5.73
C ILE A 51 13.70 -3.83 -5.47
N GLU A 52 14.63 -3.59 -6.41
CA GLU A 52 15.76 -2.64 -6.25
C GLU A 52 15.39 -1.15 -6.36
N ASP A 53 14.11 -0.78 -6.30
CA ASP A 53 13.63 0.47 -6.88
C ASP A 53 13.19 1.57 -5.88
N SER A 54 13.17 2.83 -6.32
CA SER A 54 12.96 4.01 -5.46
C SER A 54 11.48 4.32 -5.20
N CYS A 55 11.05 4.36 -3.94
CA CYS A 55 9.69 4.76 -3.57
C CYS A 55 9.56 6.28 -3.33
N ARG A 56 8.35 6.83 -3.56
CA ARG A 56 8.01 8.24 -3.30
C ARG A 56 6.87 8.40 -2.29
N GLN A 57 6.97 9.43 -1.46
CA GLN A 57 6.12 9.64 -0.28
C GLN A 57 4.98 10.67 -0.49
N GLY A 58 3.88 10.49 0.28
CA GLY A 58 2.94 11.53 0.73
C GLY A 58 3.15 11.88 2.23
N THR A 59 2.77 13.07 2.68
CA THR A 59 3.26 13.79 3.89
C THR A 59 3.31 13.05 5.25
N GLU A 60 2.75 11.87 5.43
CA GLU A 60 2.66 11.20 6.75
C GLU A 60 3.84 10.29 7.15
N ASN A 61 4.67 9.80 6.21
CA ASN A 61 5.63 8.70 6.48
C ASN A 61 7.12 9.09 6.48
N VAL A 62 7.51 10.10 7.27
CA VAL A 62 8.90 10.62 7.34
C VAL A 62 9.95 9.53 7.63
N SER A 63 9.63 8.50 8.42
CA SER A 63 10.56 7.41 8.75
C SER A 63 11.00 6.57 7.54
N VAL A 64 10.23 6.57 6.44
CA VAL A 64 10.55 5.79 5.23
C VAL A 64 11.70 6.41 4.44
N GLU A 65 11.87 7.73 4.51
CA GLU A 65 13.01 8.43 3.92
C GLU A 65 14.34 7.87 4.46
N GLU A 66 14.49 7.84 5.78
CA GLU A 66 15.71 7.37 6.43
C GLU A 66 15.99 5.90 6.12
N MET A 67 14.95 5.05 6.09
CA MET A 67 15.09 3.64 5.73
C MET A 67 15.51 3.45 4.28
N GLN A 68 14.93 4.19 3.34
CA GLN A 68 15.25 4.11 1.92
C GLN A 68 16.70 4.55 1.66
N MET A 69 17.10 5.67 2.26
CA MET A 69 18.47 6.17 2.19
C MET A 69 19.47 5.19 2.80
N PHE A 70 19.13 4.58 3.93
CA PHE A 70 19.99 3.60 4.59
C PHE A 70 20.15 2.32 3.76
N LEU A 71 19.06 1.74 3.26
CA LEU A 71 19.08 0.51 2.47
C LEU A 71 19.84 0.71 1.15
N ARG A 72 19.68 1.87 0.49
CA ARG A 72 20.35 2.17 -0.78
C ARG A 72 21.70 2.88 -0.64
N ARG A 73 22.27 2.98 0.57
CA ARG A 73 23.50 3.77 0.79
C ARG A 73 24.71 3.32 -0.02
N ASN A 74 24.80 2.03 -0.33
CA ASN A 74 25.94 1.42 -1.02
C ASN A 74 25.59 0.95 -2.45
N HIS A 75 24.43 1.33 -2.98
CA HIS A 75 24.05 0.94 -4.34
C HIS A 75 24.97 1.61 -5.38
N PRO A 76 25.26 0.94 -6.51
CA PRO A 76 26.19 1.45 -7.52
C PRO A 76 25.59 2.53 -8.42
N ASP A 77 24.27 2.73 -8.39
CA ASP A 77 23.56 3.68 -9.25
C ASP A 77 23.61 5.14 -8.76
N SER A 78 23.26 6.06 -9.65
CA SER A 78 23.28 7.50 -9.39
C SER A 78 22.19 7.99 -8.43
N PHE A 79 21.25 7.12 -8.07
CA PHE A 79 20.15 7.35 -7.13
C PHE A 79 20.43 6.70 -5.76
N ALA A 80 21.67 6.31 -5.44
CA ALA A 80 22.02 5.76 -4.13
C ALA A 80 22.01 6.81 -3.00
N GLY A 81 21.87 6.33 -1.76
CA GLY A 81 21.94 7.16 -0.54
C GLY A 81 20.89 8.26 -0.49
N GLU A 82 21.30 9.51 -0.25
CA GLU A 82 20.40 10.67 -0.13
C GLU A 82 19.57 10.94 -1.41
N ARG A 83 20.05 10.48 -2.58
CA ARG A 83 19.35 10.63 -3.86
C ARG A 83 18.32 9.53 -4.12
N SER A 84 18.24 8.54 -3.23
CA SER A 84 17.28 7.45 -3.35
C SER A 84 15.86 7.87 -3.01
N PHE A 85 15.70 8.98 -2.29
CA PHE A 85 14.42 9.48 -1.82
C PHE A 85 14.02 10.77 -2.53
N LEU A 86 12.73 10.88 -2.91
CA LEU A 86 12.19 12.05 -3.59
C LEU A 86 10.86 12.47 -2.98
N TYR A 87 10.83 13.70 -2.46
CA TYR A 87 9.59 14.36 -2.04
C TYR A 87 8.67 14.55 -3.25
N GLY A 88 7.50 13.88 -3.22
CA GLY A 88 6.48 14.01 -4.25
C GLY A 88 5.55 15.19 -3.99
N ARG A 89 5.28 16.04 -5.00
CA ARG A 89 4.16 16.99 -4.97
C ARG A 89 2.84 16.30 -5.33
N SER A 90 1.71 16.88 -4.90
CA SER A 90 0.29 16.53 -5.12
C SER A 90 -0.10 15.71 -6.37
N LYS A 91 0.59 15.83 -7.52
CA LYS A 91 0.32 15.00 -8.71
C LYS A 91 0.64 13.51 -8.54
N ALA A 92 1.52 13.15 -7.60
CA ALA A 92 1.79 11.74 -7.27
C ALA A 92 0.65 11.12 -6.45
N ASN A 93 0.01 11.93 -5.60
CA ASN A 93 -1.13 11.51 -4.77
C ASN A 93 -2.38 11.22 -5.62
N GLN A 94 -2.54 11.90 -6.77
CA GLN A 94 -3.67 11.65 -7.69
C GLN A 94 -3.80 10.20 -8.16
N ARG A 95 -2.70 9.44 -8.21
CA ARG A 95 -2.74 8.08 -8.75
C ARG A 95 -3.24 7.07 -7.75
N ILE A 96 -2.73 7.15 -6.53
CA ILE A 96 -3.23 6.33 -5.43
C ILE A 96 -4.64 6.76 -5.05
N GLU A 97 -4.97 8.06 -5.12
CA GLU A 97 -6.34 8.56 -5.04
C GLU A 97 -7.26 7.98 -6.13
N GLY A 98 -6.78 7.91 -7.38
CA GLY A 98 -7.48 7.26 -8.48
C GLY A 98 -7.69 5.77 -8.24
N TRP A 99 -6.67 5.08 -7.73
CA TRP A 99 -6.74 3.67 -7.38
C TRP A 99 -7.71 3.41 -6.20
N TRP A 100 -7.75 4.29 -5.20
CA TRP A 100 -8.79 4.25 -4.16
C TRP A 100 -10.20 4.33 -4.74
N GLY A 101 -10.39 5.06 -5.83
CA GLY A 101 -11.63 5.08 -6.59
C GLY A 101 -11.97 3.72 -7.23
N ILE A 102 -10.97 2.97 -7.70
CA ILE A 102 -11.14 1.61 -8.25
C ILE A 102 -11.49 0.64 -7.12
N LEU A 103 -10.68 0.62 -6.04
CA LEU A 103 -10.92 -0.20 -4.86
C LEU A 103 -12.33 0.02 -4.30
N ARG A 104 -12.75 1.29 -4.22
CA ARG A 104 -14.09 1.65 -3.75
C ARG A 104 -15.20 1.02 -4.58
N LYS A 105 -15.06 1.02 -5.90
CA LYS A 105 -16.07 0.48 -6.82
C LYS A 105 -16.09 -1.05 -6.84
N GLN A 106 -14.94 -1.69 -6.69
CA GLN A 106 -14.82 -3.14 -6.81
C GLN A 106 -15.11 -3.87 -5.50
N SER A 107 -14.65 -3.33 -4.36
CA SER A 107 -14.68 -4.06 -3.09
C SER A 107 -15.10 -3.20 -1.90
N ALA A 108 -14.46 -2.06 -1.66
CA ALA A 108 -14.59 -1.38 -0.37
C ALA A 108 -16.01 -0.84 -0.08
N GLN A 109 -16.83 -0.57 -1.10
CA GLN A 109 -18.23 -0.19 -0.89
C GLN A 109 -19.07 -1.34 -0.31
N PHE A 110 -18.80 -2.58 -0.70
CA PHE A 110 -19.47 -3.76 -0.14
C PHE A 110 -19.16 -3.88 1.36
N TRP A 111 -17.87 -3.83 1.73
CA TRP A 111 -17.44 -3.91 3.12
C TRP A 111 -18.04 -2.81 3.99
N MET A 112 -18.09 -1.58 3.49
CA MET A 112 -18.73 -0.48 4.22
C MET A 112 -20.20 -0.73 4.49
N ASN A 113 -20.94 -1.22 3.50
CA ASN A 113 -22.36 -1.52 3.68
C ASN A 113 -22.56 -2.69 4.66
N LEU A 114 -21.75 -3.75 4.55
CA LEU A 114 -21.80 -4.90 5.45
C LEU A 114 -21.57 -4.48 6.90
N PHE A 115 -20.51 -3.73 7.17
CA PHE A 115 -20.22 -3.27 8.52
C PHE A 115 -21.27 -2.31 9.06
N GLN A 116 -21.84 -1.45 8.19
CA GLN A 116 -22.95 -0.60 8.58
C GLN A 116 -24.16 -1.44 9.01
N THR A 117 -24.55 -2.46 8.25
CA THR A 117 -25.66 -3.37 8.62
C THR A 117 -25.37 -4.10 9.92
N LEU A 118 -24.16 -4.63 10.10
CA LEU A 118 -23.78 -5.30 11.35
C LEU A 118 -23.84 -4.36 12.57
N GLN A 119 -23.51 -3.08 12.38
CA GLN A 119 -23.61 -2.08 13.43
C GLN A 119 -25.08 -1.74 13.76
N GLU A 120 -25.92 -1.59 12.73
CA GLU A 120 -27.35 -1.32 12.89
C GLU A 120 -28.08 -2.48 13.59
N ASP A 121 -27.69 -3.73 13.31
CA ASP A 121 -28.25 -4.93 13.95
C ASP A 121 -27.70 -5.20 15.35
N GLY A 122 -26.74 -4.39 15.84
CA GLY A 122 -26.11 -4.56 17.15
C GLY A 122 -25.12 -5.74 17.23
N HIS A 123 -24.71 -6.30 16.09
CA HIS A 123 -23.72 -7.37 15.99
C HIS A 123 -22.29 -6.86 15.93
N PHE A 124 -22.10 -5.55 15.75
CA PHE A 124 -20.79 -4.93 15.65
C PHE A 124 -20.75 -3.61 16.41
N THR A 125 -19.79 -3.50 17.33
CA THR A 125 -19.63 -2.29 18.15
C THR A 125 -18.60 -1.33 17.58
N GLY A 126 -17.74 -1.80 16.68
CA GLY A 126 -16.63 -1.01 16.14
C GLY A 126 -15.48 -0.78 17.12
N ASP A 127 -15.56 -1.34 18.33
CA ASP A 127 -14.49 -1.26 19.32
C ASP A 127 -13.37 -2.25 19.00
N PHE A 128 -12.16 -1.93 19.43
CA PHE A 128 -10.94 -2.74 19.26
C PHE A 128 -11.06 -4.16 19.87
N LEU A 129 -11.99 -4.36 20.82
CA LEU A 129 -12.24 -5.65 21.45
C LEU A 129 -13.14 -6.58 20.61
N ASP A 130 -13.70 -6.11 19.50
CA ASP A 130 -14.56 -6.90 18.65
C ASP A 130 -13.73 -7.90 17.83
N LYS A 131 -13.64 -9.15 18.31
CA LYS A 131 -12.83 -10.23 17.70
C LYS A 131 -13.18 -10.50 16.23
N SER A 132 -14.38 -10.10 15.82
CA SER A 132 -14.84 -10.16 14.43
C SER A 132 -13.93 -9.37 13.49
N GLN A 133 -13.27 -8.30 13.96
CA GLN A 133 -12.31 -7.50 13.17
C GLN A 133 -11.18 -8.34 12.58
N PHE A 134 -10.65 -9.32 13.33
CA PHE A 134 -9.57 -10.18 12.84
C PHE A 134 -10.04 -11.12 11.71
N CYS A 135 -11.28 -11.60 11.77
CA CYS A 135 -11.85 -12.44 10.72
C CYS A 135 -12.03 -11.63 9.43
N TYR A 136 -12.56 -10.42 9.54
CA TYR A 136 -12.79 -9.57 8.37
C TYR A 136 -11.51 -8.96 7.83
N LEU A 137 -10.50 -8.71 8.66
CA LEU A 137 -9.20 -8.21 8.21
C LEU A 137 -8.57 -9.13 7.16
N ASN A 138 -8.54 -10.44 7.42
CA ASN A 138 -7.99 -11.41 6.48
C ASN A 138 -8.82 -11.48 5.20
N LEU A 139 -10.15 -11.46 5.30
CA LEU A 139 -11.03 -11.46 4.12
C LEU A 139 -10.85 -10.21 3.26
N VAL A 140 -10.70 -9.04 3.89
CA VAL A 140 -10.39 -7.78 3.19
C VAL A 140 -9.02 -7.87 2.54
N GLN A 141 -8.01 -8.48 3.18
CA GLN A 141 -6.69 -8.68 2.57
C GLN A 141 -6.75 -9.61 1.36
N ASP A 142 -7.45 -10.74 1.46
CA ASP A 142 -7.60 -11.69 0.34
C ASP A 142 -8.24 -11.00 -0.87
N GLU A 143 -9.27 -10.18 -0.65
CA GLU A 143 -9.93 -9.44 -1.72
C GLU A 143 -9.06 -8.31 -2.29
N LEU A 144 -8.23 -7.65 -1.45
CA LEU A 144 -7.23 -6.71 -1.93
C LEU A 144 -6.22 -7.40 -2.85
N ASP A 145 -5.76 -8.59 -2.48
CA ASP A 145 -4.81 -9.37 -3.28
C ASP A 145 -5.43 -9.78 -4.62
N GLU A 146 -6.73 -10.12 -4.66
CA GLU A 146 -7.48 -10.37 -5.89
C GLU A 146 -7.59 -9.11 -6.76
N VAL A 147 -7.92 -7.96 -6.17
CA VAL A 147 -8.02 -6.68 -6.89
C VAL A 147 -6.68 -6.26 -7.47
N VAL A 148 -5.58 -6.49 -6.74
CA VAL A 148 -4.22 -6.20 -7.21
C VAL A 148 -3.75 -7.22 -8.25
N SER A 149 -4.22 -8.47 -8.20
CA SER A 149 -3.86 -9.53 -9.14
C SER A 149 -4.82 -9.65 -10.34
N GLY A 150 -5.80 -8.76 -10.45
CA GLY A 150 -6.83 -8.79 -11.48
C GLY A 150 -6.28 -8.69 -12.92
N PRO A 151 -7.03 -9.19 -13.92
CA PRO A 151 -6.58 -9.23 -15.31
C PRO A 151 -6.21 -7.83 -15.82
N GLY A 152 -4.94 -7.66 -16.21
CA GLY A 152 -4.38 -6.39 -16.68
C GLY A 152 -3.40 -5.72 -15.72
N ILE A 153 -3.24 -6.24 -14.49
CA ILE A 153 -2.18 -5.82 -13.56
C ILE A 153 -1.07 -6.89 -13.59
N PRO A 154 0.18 -6.53 -13.96
CA PRO A 154 1.26 -7.51 -14.07
C PRO A 154 1.60 -8.14 -12.72
N THR A 155 1.87 -9.45 -12.74
CA THR A 155 2.26 -10.21 -11.54
C THR A 155 3.62 -9.74 -11.03
N LYS A 156 3.94 -10.01 -9.76
CA LYS A 156 5.25 -9.65 -9.17
C LYS A 156 6.44 -10.15 -10.01
N SER A 157 6.32 -11.34 -10.63
CA SER A 157 7.33 -11.88 -11.55
C SER A 157 7.41 -11.13 -12.89
N ASP A 158 6.29 -10.65 -13.42
CA ASP A 158 6.28 -9.81 -14.63
C ASP A 158 6.89 -8.44 -14.34
N GLN A 159 6.66 -7.92 -13.13
CA GLN A 159 7.22 -6.65 -12.62
C GLN A 159 8.74 -6.74 -12.50
N ASP A 160 9.27 -7.81 -11.91
CA ASP A 160 10.72 -8.01 -11.76
C ASP A 160 11.43 -8.12 -13.13
N GLN A 161 10.81 -8.79 -14.11
CA GLN A 161 11.36 -8.90 -15.47
C GLN A 161 11.34 -7.58 -16.25
N LEU A 162 10.25 -6.82 -16.19
CA LEU A 162 10.12 -5.53 -16.88
C LEU A 162 11.08 -4.48 -16.32
N MET A 163 11.30 -4.49 -15.00
CA MET A 163 12.22 -3.56 -14.33
C MET A 163 13.69 -3.91 -14.61
N THR A 164 14.04 -5.19 -14.66
CA THR A 164 15.39 -5.65 -15.03
C THR A 164 15.74 -5.26 -16.48
N GLN A 165 14.79 -5.35 -17.41
CA GLN A 165 15.01 -4.96 -18.81
C GLN A 165 15.26 -3.45 -18.99
N HIS A 166 14.72 -2.60 -18.13
CA HIS A 166 14.89 -1.15 -18.24
C HIS A 166 16.24 -0.66 -17.66
N LEU A 167 16.78 -1.38 -16.67
CA LEU A 167 18.07 -1.06 -16.04
C LEU A 167 19.29 -1.53 -16.86
N VAL A 168 19.13 -2.59 -17.67
CA VAL A 168 20.20 -3.10 -18.54
C VAL A 168 20.27 -2.33 -19.88
N GLY A 169 19.26 -1.50 -20.19
CA GLY A 169 19.13 -0.76 -21.44
C GLY A 169 19.61 0.70 -21.44
N GLN A 170 20.25 1.19 -20.37
CA GLN A 170 20.80 2.55 -20.28
C GLN A 170 22.29 2.54 -19.93
#